data_AF-A0A1S8TIG7-F1
#
_entry.id   AF-A0A1S8TIG7-F1
#
_cell.length_a   1.000
_cell.length_b   1.000
_cell.length_c   1.000
_cell.angle_alpha   90.00
_cell.angle_beta   90.00
_cell.angle_gamma   90.00
#
_symmetry.space_group_name_H-M   'P 1'
#
loop_
_entity.id
_entity.type
_entity.pdbx_description
1 polymer ?
#
loop_
_entity_poly.entity_id
_entity_poly.type
_entity_poly.pdbx_seq_one_letter_code
_entity_poly.pdbx_strand_id
1 'polypeptide(L)'
;MKDGDSLECFGIEGKIIGLPGHTKGSIGIDVEQRDLIVGDSLMNMLKPTISLLYENKMQLELSARKISDLGNRSIHFGHGKSVQNRNWI
;
A
#
# COMPACT_ATOMS: atom_id res chain seq x y z
N MET A 1 15.67 0.35 -0.76
CA MET A 1 14.88 -0.87 -0.48
C MET A 1 14.11 -1.23 -1.74
N LYS A 2 13.93 -2.51 -2.04
CA LYS A 2 13.30 -3.06 -3.24
C LYS A 2 12.08 -3.89 -2.83
N ASP A 3 11.14 -4.09 -3.77
CA ASP A 3 10.04 -5.04 -3.59
C ASP A 3 10.62 -6.40 -3.22
N GLY A 4 10.12 -7.00 -2.14
CA GLY A 4 10.66 -8.26 -1.65
C GLY A 4 11.53 -8.16 -0.41
N ASP A 5 12.16 -7.01 -0.15
CA ASP A 5 13.14 -6.88 0.94
C ASP A 5 12.48 -7.15 2.31
N SER A 6 13.15 -7.95 3.14
CA SER A 6 12.75 -8.21 4.53
C SER A 6 13.20 -7.09 5.46
N LEU A 7 12.41 -6.84 6.51
CA LEU A 7 12.72 -5.89 7.58
C LEU A 7 13.24 -6.57 8.85
N GLU A 8 13.49 -7.88 8.84
CA GLU A 8 13.97 -8.64 10.00
C GLU A 8 15.28 -8.09 10.58
N CYS A 9 16.16 -7.52 9.74
CA CYS A 9 17.40 -6.88 10.21
C CYS A 9 17.17 -5.66 11.10
N PHE A 10 15.96 -5.10 11.09
CA PHE A 10 15.51 -4.03 11.97
C PHE A 10 14.67 -4.56 13.16
N GLY A 11 14.53 -5.89 13.31
CA GLY A 11 13.69 -6.51 14.33
C GLY A 11 12.19 -6.45 14.03
N ILE A 12 11.81 -6.22 12.78
CA ILE A 12 10.41 -6.12 12.34
C ILE A 12 10.09 -7.33 11.46
N GLU A 13 9.07 -8.11 11.84
CA GLU A 13 8.49 -9.12 10.94
C GLU A 13 7.69 -8.40 9.85
N GLY A 14 8.37 -8.01 8.78
CA GLY A 14 7.74 -7.25 7.71
C GLY A 14 8.50 -7.28 6.40
N LYS A 15 7.81 -6.91 5.32
CA LYS A 15 8.31 -6.98 3.96
C LYS A 15 7.94 -5.74 3.16
N ILE A 16 8.87 -5.28 2.33
CA ILE A 16 8.63 -4.20 1.37
C ILE A 16 7.79 -4.72 0.20
N ILE A 17 6.75 -3.95 -0.15
CA ILE A 17 5.88 -4.19 -1.29
C ILE A 17 6.00 -3.00 -2.25
N GLY A 18 6.43 -3.22 -3.48
CA GLY A 18 6.42 -2.20 -4.54
C GLY A 18 4.98 -1.84 -4.90
N LEU A 19 4.66 -0.55 -4.87
CA LEU A 19 3.35 0.04 -5.17
C LEU A 19 3.49 1.24 -6.14
N PRO A 20 4.13 1.08 -7.32
CA PRO A 20 4.34 2.18 -8.24
C PRO A 20 3.01 2.73 -8.78
N GLY A 21 3.01 4.00 -9.18
CA GLY A 21 1.88 4.63 -9.85
C GLY A 21 1.61 6.03 -9.34
N HIS A 22 1.49 6.19 -8.02
CA HIS A 22 1.47 7.53 -7.40
C HIS A 22 2.79 8.24 -7.69
N THR A 23 3.88 7.57 -7.36
CA THR A 23 5.22 7.84 -7.91
C THR A 23 5.84 6.54 -8.42
N LYS A 24 6.89 6.63 -9.24
CA LYS A 24 7.67 5.44 -9.65
C LYS A 24 8.29 4.68 -8.47
N GLY A 25 8.64 5.37 -7.39
CA GLY A 25 9.34 4.81 -6.22
C GLY A 25 8.44 4.42 -5.05
N SER A 26 7.11 4.56 -5.20
CA SER A 26 6.15 4.25 -4.14
C SER A 26 6.26 2.79 -3.68
N ILE A 27 6.29 2.61 -2.36
CA ILE A 27 6.33 1.32 -1.67
C ILE A 27 5.26 1.28 -0.58
N GLY A 28 4.92 0.08 -0.17
CA GLY A 28 4.24 -0.22 1.08
C GLY A 28 5.04 -1.19 1.93
N ILE A 29 4.56 -1.41 3.15
CA ILE A 29 5.18 -2.30 4.14
C ILE A 29 4.08 -3.22 4.69
N ASP A 30 4.19 -4.52 4.42
CA ASP A 30 3.32 -5.54 5.01
C ASP A 30 4.00 -6.05 6.29
N VAL A 31 3.36 -5.82 7.43
CA VAL A 31 3.88 -6.12 8.77
C VAL A 31 3.04 -7.24 9.35
N GLU A 32 3.72 -8.32 9.76
CA GLU A 32 3.15 -9.52 10.40
C GLU A 32 1.99 -10.16 9.63
N GLN A 33 1.85 -9.84 8.34
CA GLN A 33 0.70 -10.20 7.54
C GLN A 33 -0.64 -9.74 8.18
N ARG A 34 -0.62 -8.60 8.88
CA ARG A 34 -1.78 -8.02 9.58
C ARG A 34 -2.01 -6.56 9.22
N ASP A 35 -0.94 -5.79 9.10
CA ASP A 35 -0.98 -4.35 8.85
C ASP A 35 -0.25 -4.04 7.54
N LEU A 36 -0.85 -3.19 6.70
CA LEU A 36 -0.26 -2.76 5.45
C LEU A 36 -0.20 -1.23 5.40
N ILE A 37 1.00 -0.68 5.47
CA ILE A 37 1.25 0.74 5.24
C ILE A 37 1.37 0.95 3.74
N VAL A 38 0.48 1.73 3.12
CA VAL A 38 0.42 1.90 1.65
C VAL A 38 0.89 3.26 1.15
N GLY A 39 1.20 4.17 2.09
CA GLY A 39 1.52 5.57 1.78
C GLY A 39 0.43 6.20 0.93
N ASP A 40 0.82 6.91 -0.12
CA ASP A 40 -0.09 7.57 -1.06
C ASP A 40 -0.44 6.71 -2.27
N SER A 41 -0.32 5.38 -2.19
CA SER A 41 -0.88 4.48 -3.21
C SER A 41 -2.41 4.42 -3.12
N LEU A 42 -2.93 4.60 -1.90
CA LEU A 42 -4.34 4.85 -1.60
C LEU A 42 -4.42 6.10 -0.72
N MET A 43 -5.60 6.70 -0.60
CA MET A 43 -5.83 7.82 0.32
C MET A 43 -7.17 7.70 1.05
N ASN A 44 -7.28 8.35 2.21
CA ASN A 44 -8.52 8.43 2.96
C ASN A 44 -8.78 9.83 3.55
N MET A 45 -8.72 10.88 2.72
CA MET A 45 -9.02 12.25 3.18
C MET A 45 -10.53 12.53 3.33
N LEU A 46 -11.34 12.09 2.37
CA LEU A 46 -12.80 12.21 2.38
C LEU A 46 -13.48 10.85 2.53
N LYS A 47 -13.04 9.91 1.69
CA LYS A 47 -13.40 8.50 1.73
C LYS A 47 -12.21 7.66 1.26
N PRO A 48 -12.10 6.39 1.68
CA PRO A 48 -11.00 5.53 1.24
C PRO A 48 -11.10 5.27 -0.27
N THR A 49 -10.03 5.55 -1.02
CA THR A 49 -9.97 5.40 -2.48
C THR A 49 -8.54 5.20 -2.96
N ILE A 50 -8.36 4.77 -4.22
CA ILE A 50 -7.06 4.92 -4.89
C ILE A 50 -6.66 6.39 -4.98
N SER A 51 -5.36 6.66 -5.05
CA SER A 51 -4.89 8.03 -5.17
C SER A 51 -5.38 8.72 -6.45
N LEU A 52 -5.76 9.99 -6.31
CA LEU A 52 -6.29 10.83 -7.38
C LEU A 52 -5.17 11.58 -8.11
N LEU A 53 -4.01 11.71 -7.46
CA LEU A 53 -2.78 12.22 -8.03
C LEU A 53 -1.87 11.03 -8.32
N TYR A 54 -1.36 10.95 -9.54
CA TYR A 54 -0.49 9.88 -9.97
C TYR A 54 0.40 10.30 -11.13
N GLU A 55 1.60 9.74 -11.18
CA GLU A 55 2.47 9.78 -12.36
C GLU A 55 1.99 8.79 -13.43
N ASN A 56 1.46 7.63 -13.03
CA ASN A 56 1.00 6.60 -13.95
C ASN A 56 -0.25 5.87 -13.40
N LYS A 57 -1.41 6.13 -14.03
CA LYS A 57 -2.70 5.57 -13.63
C LYS A 57 -2.74 4.05 -13.69
N MET A 58 -2.26 3.45 -14.78
CA MET A 58 -2.30 2.01 -14.98
C MET A 58 -1.48 1.28 -13.92
N GLN A 59 -0.29 1.79 -13.58
CA GLN A 59 0.53 1.24 -12.50
C GLN A 59 -0.14 1.41 -11.14
N LEU A 60 -0.78 2.56 -10.88
CA LEU A 60 -1.52 2.78 -9.64
C LEU A 60 -2.67 1.79 -9.49
N GLU A 61 -3.44 1.53 -10.55
CA GLU A 61 -4.53 0.56 -10.54
C GLU A 61 -4.03 -0.88 -10.33
N LEU A 62 -2.89 -1.25 -10.92
CA LEU A 62 -2.24 -2.53 -10.66
C LEU A 62 -1.77 -2.66 -9.21
N SER A 63 -1.21 -1.59 -8.64
CA SER A 63 -0.83 -1.53 -7.22
C SER A 63 -2.06 -1.63 -6.31
N ALA A 64 -3.17 -0.99 -6.66
CA ALA A 64 -4.43 -1.10 -5.92
C ALA A 64 -5.01 -2.53 -5.97
N ARG A 65 -4.97 -3.20 -7.12
CA ARG A 65 -5.34 -4.63 -7.24
C ARG A 65 -4.44 -5.51 -6.39
N LYS A 66 -3.12 -5.30 -6.45
CA LYS A 66 -2.14 -6.00 -5.60
C LYS A 66 -2.48 -5.84 -4.12
N ILE A 67 -2.86 -4.63 -3.68
CA ILE A 67 -3.31 -4.38 -2.31
C ILE A 67 -4.59 -5.17 -2.00
N SER A 68 -5.60 -5.14 -2.87
CA SER A 68 -6.83 -5.91 -2.68
C SER A 68 -6.59 -7.41 -2.54
N ASP A 69 -5.65 -7.97 -3.31
CA ASP A 69 -5.34 -9.40 -3.35
C ASP A 69 -4.58 -9.91 -2.10
N LEU A 70 -4.01 -9.01 -1.28
CA LEU A 70 -3.35 -9.37 -0.01
C LEU A 70 -4.33 -9.84 1.07
N GLY A 71 -5.63 -9.77 0.81
CA GLY A 71 -6.66 -10.26 1.71
C GLY A 71 -6.77 -9.43 2.99
N ASN A 72 -6.95 -10.09 4.13
CA ASN A 72 -7.25 -9.41 5.38
C ASN A 72 -6.03 -8.64 5.91
N ARG A 73 -6.07 -7.31 5.82
CA ARG A 73 -5.08 -6.36 6.35
C ARG A 73 -5.77 -5.10 6.85
N SER A 74 -5.23 -4.51 7.92
CA SER A 74 -5.52 -3.11 8.25
C SER A 74 -4.69 -2.21 7.34
N ILE A 75 -5.34 -1.37 6.54
CA ILE A 75 -4.69 -0.46 5.59
C ILE A 75 -4.40 0.87 6.27
N HIS A 76 -3.12 1.26 6.33
CA HIS A 76 -2.63 2.53 6.85
C HIS A 76 -2.22 3.44 5.70
N PHE A 77 -2.98 4.51 5.48
CA PHE A 77 -2.77 5.49 4.41
C PHE A 77 -1.72 6.53 4.81
N GLY A 78 -1.14 7.23 3.83
CA GLY A 78 -0.39 8.47 4.08
C GLY A 78 -1.26 9.58 4.70
N HIS A 79 -2.56 9.58 4.38
CA HIS A 79 -3.53 10.55 4.88
C HIS A 79 -4.87 9.90 5.25
N GLY A 80 -5.33 10.17 6.47
CA GLY A 80 -6.63 9.73 6.98
C GLY A 80 -6.55 8.56 7.97
N LYS A 81 -7.72 8.01 8.31
CA LYS A 81 -7.83 6.89 9.26
C LYS A 81 -7.64 5.54 8.56
N SER A 82 -7.09 4.57 9.27
CA SER A 82 -6.94 3.20 8.79
C SER A 82 -8.31 2.53 8.62
N VAL A 83 -8.40 1.61 7.67
CA VAL A 83 -9.61 0.83 7.39
C VAL A 83 -9.24 -0.61 7.06
N GLN A 84 -10.21 -1.52 7.09
CA GLN A 84 -10.00 -2.88 6.60
C GLN A 84 -9.81 -2.90 5.08
N ASN A 85 -8.91 -3.77 4.64
CA ASN A 85 -8.68 -3.99 3.22
C ASN A 85 -9.95 -4.45 2.51
N ARG A 86 -10.10 -4.02 1.24
CA ARG A 86 -11.26 -4.29 0.41
C ARG A 86 -10.86 -4.27 -1.07
N ASN A 87 -11.81 -4.57 -1.95
CA ASN A 87 -11.60 -4.29 -3.36
C ASN A 87 -11.49 -2.77 -3.59
N TRP A 88 -10.35 -2.33 -4.14
CA TRP A 88 -10.02 -0.92 -4.39
C TRP A 88 -10.31 -0.48 -5.81
N ILE A 89 -10.64 -1.41 -6.72
CA ILE A 89 -10.94 -1.17 -8.14
C ILE A 89 -12.35 -1.63 -8.50
#